data_AF-A0A183V8N6-F1
#
_entry.id   AF-A0A183V8N6-F1
#
_cell.length_a   1.000
_cell.length_b   1.000
_cell.length_c   1.000
_cell.angle_alpha   90.00
_cell.angle_beta   90.00
_cell.angle_gamma   90.00
#
_symmetry.space_group_name_H-M   'P 1'
#
loop_
_entity.id
_entity.type
_entity.pdbx_description
1 polymer ?
#
loop_
_entity_poly.entity_id
_entity_poly.type
_entity_poly.pdbx_seq_one_letter_code
_entity_poly.pdbx_strand_id
1 'polypeptide(L)'
;MTISYAAEISKADYLSLLKLMFRWRGSLWKNVYFELALWLILYASIALLYRLGLHGENKRVFEKIVKYCYDFGDWIPLSFMLGAYVTLVVKRWWDVVSHIGFIDNLALVVTNYVRGKDDRTIMFKRNIVRYMCLLQAMVYRAISPPVRRKYPTLESLCEAGYLEPNEIEMFSEDNFYLSVSWAMALARMARDEGIIKSDQALQDIFKVCDNLIQTLSAISYKLEVVFLTVRFYFLIGIIGRQFIDSDISQWPVAEELLNPCGDDDADFDFEWFLARNLRQALAIVDEDHCIVPPLCHPKFWRGADEANKQNGPRMTP
;
A
#
# COMPACT_ATOMS: atom_id res chain seq x y z
N MET A 1 -9.51 -2.34 5.65
CA MET A 1 -8.71 -1.84 6.80
C MET A 1 -7.66 -2.84 7.20
N THR A 2 -6.41 -2.51 6.90
CA THR A 2 -5.21 -3.28 7.25
C THR A 2 -5.06 -3.44 8.77
N ILE A 3 -4.69 -4.63 9.24
CA ILE A 3 -4.71 -4.96 10.68
C ILE A 3 -3.38 -4.60 11.34
N SER A 4 -3.36 -3.53 12.14
CA SER A 4 -2.20 -3.17 12.97
C SER A 4 -2.16 -3.97 14.26
N TYR A 5 -1.06 -4.70 14.47
CA TYR A 5 -0.75 -5.46 15.70
C TYR A 5 0.44 -4.87 16.47
N ALA A 6 0.98 -3.72 16.06
CA ALA A 6 2.16 -3.10 16.66
C ALA A 6 2.02 -2.84 18.18
N ALA A 7 0.83 -2.48 18.64
CA ALA A 7 0.54 -2.30 20.07
C ALA A 7 0.57 -3.63 20.86
N GLU A 8 0.14 -4.74 20.24
CA GLU A 8 0.09 -6.06 20.88
C GLU A 8 1.50 -6.69 21.02
N ILE A 9 2.44 -6.35 20.13
CA ILE A 9 3.85 -6.80 20.17
C ILE A 9 4.77 -5.77 20.86
N SER A 10 4.23 -4.66 21.36
CA SER A 10 5.01 -3.61 22.07
C SER A 10 5.74 -4.10 23.32
N LYS A 11 5.38 -5.28 23.83
CA LYS A 11 6.11 -6.01 24.89
C LYS A 11 6.56 -7.36 24.34
N ALA A 12 7.85 -7.65 24.49
CA ALA A 12 8.45 -8.93 24.12
C ALA A 12 8.04 -10.01 25.14
N ASP A 13 6.94 -10.70 24.86
CA ASP A 13 6.38 -11.80 25.66
C ASP A 13 6.20 -13.03 24.76
N TYR A 14 6.57 -14.21 25.24
CA TYR A 14 6.45 -15.46 24.47
C TYR A 14 4.99 -15.79 24.16
N LEU A 15 4.06 -15.40 25.04
CA LEU A 15 2.63 -15.60 24.85
C LEU A 15 2.01 -14.68 23.79
N SER A 16 2.58 -13.47 23.56
CA SER A 16 2.04 -12.57 22.53
C SER A 16 2.33 -13.09 21.12
N LEU A 17 3.51 -13.67 20.90
CA LEU A 17 3.89 -14.27 19.62
C LEU A 17 3.07 -15.54 19.32
N LEU A 18 2.87 -16.42 20.31
CA LEU A 18 2.03 -17.61 20.13
C LEU A 18 0.55 -17.25 19.89
N LYS A 19 0.03 -16.21 20.56
CA LYS A 19 -1.32 -15.68 20.30
C LYS A 19 -1.46 -15.10 18.89
N LEU A 20 -0.39 -14.56 18.31
CA LEU A 20 -0.37 -14.07 16.93
C LEU A 20 -0.57 -15.20 15.91
N MET A 21 0.09 -16.36 16.12
CA MET A 21 0.01 -17.53 15.22
C MET A 21 -1.39 -18.13 15.07
N PHE A 22 -2.24 -18.00 16.10
CA PHE A 22 -3.61 -18.52 16.13
C PHE A 22 -4.69 -17.46 15.84
N ARG A 23 -4.30 -16.24 15.42
CA ARG A 23 -5.28 -15.24 14.94
C ARG A 23 -5.90 -15.71 13.61
N TRP A 24 -7.15 -15.36 13.34
CA TRP A 24 -7.81 -15.67 12.07
C TRP A 24 -7.79 -14.49 11.07
N ARG A 25 -8.18 -13.29 11.51
CA ARG A 25 -8.14 -12.11 10.63
C ARG A 25 -6.70 -11.68 10.38
N GLY A 26 -6.34 -11.46 9.12
CA GLY A 26 -4.98 -11.10 8.69
C GLY A 26 -3.92 -12.17 8.94
N SER A 27 -4.31 -13.45 9.02
CA SER A 27 -3.36 -14.55 9.25
C SER A 27 -3.13 -15.38 7.99
N LEU A 28 -1.94 -16.00 7.94
CA LEU A 28 -1.55 -16.94 6.89
C LEU A 28 -2.58 -18.07 6.72
N TRP A 29 -3.21 -18.52 7.80
CA TRP A 29 -4.27 -19.53 7.75
C TRP A 29 -5.48 -19.08 6.92
N LYS A 30 -5.94 -17.83 7.04
CA LYS A 30 -7.09 -17.33 6.27
C LYS A 30 -6.79 -17.24 4.78
N ASN A 31 -5.54 -17.00 4.41
CA ASN A 31 -5.13 -16.86 3.02
C ASN A 31 -4.83 -18.20 2.34
N VAL A 32 -4.39 -19.22 3.09
CA VAL A 32 -3.88 -20.49 2.53
C VAL A 32 -4.82 -21.69 2.77
N TYR A 33 -5.87 -21.58 3.61
CA TYR A 33 -6.68 -22.75 3.96
C TYR A 33 -7.40 -23.41 2.78
N PHE A 34 -7.80 -22.63 1.75
CA PHE A 34 -8.54 -23.16 0.61
C PHE A 34 -7.62 -23.92 -0.34
N GLU A 35 -6.46 -23.34 -0.64
CA GLU A 35 -5.36 -23.90 -1.42
C GLU A 35 -4.83 -25.17 -0.76
N LEU A 36 -4.64 -25.14 0.56
CA LEU A 36 -4.23 -26.28 1.37
C LEU A 36 -5.31 -27.37 1.36
N ALA A 37 -6.59 -27.03 1.55
CA ALA A 37 -7.68 -28.00 1.49
C ALA A 37 -7.78 -28.65 0.10
N LEU A 38 -7.69 -27.87 -0.98
CA LEU A 38 -7.66 -28.37 -2.36
C LEU A 38 -6.46 -29.28 -2.60
N TRP A 39 -5.26 -28.88 -2.15
CA TRP A 39 -4.04 -29.68 -2.25
C TRP A 39 -4.17 -31.01 -1.48
N LEU A 40 -4.71 -30.99 -0.26
CA LEU A 40 -4.96 -32.18 0.55
C LEU A 40 -6.00 -33.11 -0.08
N ILE A 41 -7.08 -32.56 -0.66
CA ILE A 41 -8.12 -33.34 -1.36
C ILE A 41 -7.52 -34.02 -2.59
N LEU A 42 -6.78 -33.28 -3.42
CA LEU A 42 -6.10 -33.82 -4.60
C LEU A 42 -5.08 -34.91 -4.21
N TYR A 43 -4.22 -34.61 -3.23
CA TYR A 43 -3.25 -35.58 -2.69
C TYR A 43 -3.92 -36.85 -2.18
N ALA A 44 -4.98 -36.72 -1.37
CA ALA A 44 -5.73 -37.86 -0.82
C ALA A 44 -6.47 -38.66 -1.89
N SER A 45 -7.04 -38.00 -2.91
CA SER A 45 -7.70 -38.69 -4.04
C SER A 45 -6.73 -39.57 -4.83
N ILE A 46 -5.51 -39.10 -5.07
CA ILE A 46 -4.45 -39.86 -5.74
C ILE A 46 -3.95 -40.99 -4.85
N ALA A 47 -3.80 -40.75 -3.54
CA ALA A 47 -3.42 -41.79 -2.57
C ALA A 47 -4.48 -42.91 -2.49
N LEU A 48 -5.77 -42.57 -2.51
CA LEU A 48 -6.87 -43.53 -2.57
C LEU A 48 -6.88 -44.30 -3.90
N LEU A 49 -6.65 -43.62 -5.03
CA LEU A 49 -6.55 -44.25 -6.34
C LEU A 49 -5.40 -45.28 -6.38
N TYR A 50 -4.22 -44.93 -5.85
CA TYR A 50 -3.07 -45.83 -5.74
C TYR A 50 -3.38 -47.06 -4.86
N ARG A 51 -4.05 -46.88 -3.71
CA ARG A 51 -4.32 -47.96 -2.74
C ARG A 51 -5.48 -48.87 -3.15
N LEU A 52 -6.53 -48.33 -3.76
CA LEU A 52 -7.79 -49.04 -4.02
C LEU A 52 -8.02 -49.36 -5.50
N GLY A 53 -7.44 -48.59 -6.43
CA GLY A 53 -7.70 -48.72 -7.87
C GLY A 53 -6.54 -49.27 -8.71
N LEU A 54 -5.28 -49.15 -8.25
CA LEU A 54 -4.12 -49.63 -9.00
C LEU A 54 -3.67 -51.02 -8.55
N HIS A 55 -3.58 -51.94 -9.50
CA HIS A 55 -3.14 -53.32 -9.30
C HIS A 55 -2.07 -53.73 -10.32
N GLY A 56 -1.25 -54.73 -9.98
CA GLY A 56 -0.29 -55.35 -10.90
C GLY A 56 0.75 -54.36 -11.46
N GLU A 57 0.90 -54.35 -12.78
CA GLU A 57 1.89 -53.52 -13.47
C GLU A 57 1.61 -52.02 -13.36
N ASN A 58 0.34 -51.60 -13.36
CA ASN A 58 -0.05 -50.20 -13.26
C ASN A 58 0.46 -49.57 -11.95
N LYS A 59 0.41 -50.33 -10.84
CA LYS A 59 0.94 -49.90 -9.55
C LYS A 59 2.45 -49.64 -9.63
N ARG A 60 3.22 -50.55 -10.25
CA ARG A 60 4.66 -50.40 -10.47
C ARG A 60 5.04 -49.26 -11.42
N VAL A 61 4.19 -48.95 -12.41
CA VAL A 61 4.39 -47.78 -13.29
C VAL A 61 4.17 -46.48 -12.53
N PHE A 62 3.12 -46.40 -11.70
CA PHE A 62 2.88 -45.26 -10.82
C PHE A 62 4.06 -45.02 -9.85
N GLU A 63 4.58 -46.07 -9.23
CA GLU A 63 5.73 -45.99 -8.31
C GLU A 63 6.99 -45.41 -9.00
N LYS A 64 7.23 -45.75 -10.27
CA LYS A 64 8.30 -45.14 -11.07
C LYS A 64 8.05 -43.66 -11.37
N ILE A 65 6.80 -43.27 -11.66
CA ILE A 65 6.41 -41.88 -11.92
C ILE A 65 6.61 -41.03 -10.67
N VAL A 66 6.14 -41.49 -9.50
CA VAL A 66 6.35 -40.82 -8.21
C VAL A 66 7.84 -40.63 -7.94
N LYS A 67 8.65 -41.68 -8.10
CA LYS A 67 10.11 -41.57 -7.91
C LYS A 67 10.75 -40.56 -8.87
N TYR A 68 10.37 -40.56 -10.14
CA TYR A 68 10.86 -39.57 -11.11
C TYR A 68 10.47 -38.12 -10.72
N CYS A 69 9.25 -37.90 -10.24
CA CYS A 69 8.81 -36.61 -9.73
C CYS A 69 9.50 -36.22 -8.40
N TYR A 70 9.86 -37.19 -7.56
CA TYR A 70 10.64 -36.97 -6.33
C TYR A 70 12.06 -36.50 -6.68
N ASP A 71 12.77 -37.27 -7.51
CA ASP A 71 14.15 -36.97 -7.94
C ASP A 71 14.25 -35.60 -8.64
N PHE A 72 13.20 -35.19 -9.37
CA PHE A 72 13.12 -33.85 -9.98
C PHE A 72 12.84 -32.73 -8.96
N GLY A 73 12.20 -33.03 -7.83
CA GLY A 73 11.94 -32.08 -6.76
C GLY A 73 13.22 -31.58 -6.07
N ASP A 74 14.20 -32.47 -5.88
CA ASP A 74 15.49 -32.16 -5.24
C ASP A 74 16.41 -31.29 -6.12
N TRP A 75 16.19 -31.28 -7.44
CA TRP A 75 16.90 -30.38 -8.37
C TRP A 75 16.50 -28.90 -8.26
N ILE A 76 15.40 -28.61 -7.57
CA ILE A 76 14.86 -27.25 -7.43
C ILE A 76 15.31 -26.70 -6.06
N PRO A 77 16.26 -25.73 -5.98
CA PRO A 77 16.75 -25.20 -4.71
C PRO A 77 15.73 -24.24 -4.09
N LEU A 78 14.64 -24.80 -3.56
CA LEU A 78 13.47 -24.09 -3.08
C LEU A 78 13.79 -23.13 -1.95
N SER A 79 14.59 -23.53 -0.96
CA SER A 79 14.99 -22.66 0.14
C SER A 79 15.71 -21.40 -0.35
N PHE A 80 16.51 -21.51 -1.42
CA PHE A 80 17.20 -20.38 -2.04
C PHE A 80 16.24 -19.51 -2.87
N MET A 81 15.41 -20.13 -3.73
CA MET A 81 14.46 -19.38 -4.55
C MET A 81 13.36 -18.72 -3.72
N LEU A 82 12.90 -19.37 -2.65
CA LEU A 82 11.93 -18.83 -1.70
C LEU A 82 12.55 -17.68 -0.89
N GLY A 83 13.75 -17.84 -0.34
CA GLY A 83 14.44 -16.76 0.37
C GLY A 83 14.70 -15.53 -0.53
N ALA A 84 15.11 -15.74 -1.78
CA ALA A 84 15.27 -14.68 -2.78
C ALA A 84 13.92 -14.05 -3.17
N TYR A 85 12.86 -14.86 -3.29
CA TYR A 85 11.50 -14.40 -3.61
C TYR A 85 10.89 -13.58 -2.47
N VAL A 86 10.95 -14.04 -1.22
CA VAL A 86 10.50 -13.29 -0.03
C VAL A 86 11.25 -11.98 0.08
N THR A 87 12.58 -12.00 -0.13
CA THR A 87 13.38 -10.77 -0.14
C THR A 87 12.92 -9.80 -1.25
N LEU A 88 12.61 -10.31 -2.45
CA LEU A 88 12.08 -9.51 -3.56
C LEU A 88 10.66 -8.98 -3.29
N VAL A 89 9.79 -9.77 -2.67
CA VAL A 89 8.43 -9.40 -2.26
C VAL A 89 8.47 -8.34 -1.18
N VAL A 90 9.21 -8.55 -0.09
CA VAL A 90 9.34 -7.60 1.02
C VAL A 90 9.97 -6.30 0.53
N LYS A 91 10.98 -6.36 -0.34
CA LYS A 91 11.54 -5.17 -0.98
C LYS A 91 10.47 -4.43 -1.79
N ARG A 92 9.74 -5.11 -2.68
CA ARG A 92 8.68 -4.50 -3.50
C ARG A 92 7.51 -3.97 -2.67
N TRP A 93 7.16 -4.64 -1.58
CA TRP A 93 6.16 -4.18 -0.62
C TRP A 93 6.61 -2.87 0.01
N TRP A 94 7.87 -2.79 0.44
CA TRP A 94 8.46 -1.56 0.97
C TRP A 94 8.60 -0.46 -0.09
N ASP A 95 8.92 -0.82 -1.34
CA ASP A 95 8.91 0.11 -2.47
C ASP A 95 7.49 0.68 -2.64
N VAL A 96 6.43 -0.15 -2.68
CA VAL A 96 5.03 0.32 -2.75
C VAL A 96 4.67 1.23 -1.57
N VAL A 97 5.04 0.89 -0.33
CA VAL A 97 4.85 1.76 0.86
C VAL A 97 5.53 3.11 0.68
N SER A 98 6.78 3.10 0.22
CA SER A 98 7.59 4.31 0.00
C SER A 98 7.02 5.19 -1.12
N HIS A 99 6.21 4.61 -2.01
CA HIS A 99 5.56 5.28 -3.13
C HIS A 99 4.06 5.54 -2.91
N ILE A 100 3.54 5.37 -1.68
CA ILE A 100 2.20 5.88 -1.33
C ILE A 100 2.24 7.40 -1.43
N GLY A 101 1.57 7.95 -2.45
CA GLY A 101 1.57 9.38 -2.74
C GLY A 101 0.85 10.19 -1.67
N PHE A 102 1.56 10.62 -0.63
CA PHE A 102 1.02 11.52 0.39
C PHE A 102 0.97 12.96 -0.12
N ILE A 103 -0.23 13.55 -0.08
CA ILE A 103 -0.52 14.89 -0.64
C ILE A 103 -0.12 16.04 0.30
N ASP A 104 0.21 15.76 1.56
CA ASP A 104 0.44 16.73 2.63
C ASP A 104 1.48 17.80 2.27
N ASN A 105 2.62 17.37 1.72
CA ASN A 105 3.70 18.28 1.31
C ASN A 105 3.22 19.25 0.21
N LEU A 106 2.43 18.75 -0.74
CA LEU A 106 1.86 19.55 -1.82
C LEU A 106 0.86 20.57 -1.27
N ALA A 107 -0.05 20.13 -0.40
CA ALA A 107 -1.03 21.03 0.22
C ALA A 107 -0.35 22.11 1.08
N LEU A 108 0.67 21.77 1.88
CA LEU A 108 1.43 22.73 2.69
C LEU A 108 2.18 23.77 1.83
N VAL A 109 2.81 23.32 0.74
CA VAL A 109 3.54 24.20 -0.19
C VAL A 109 2.57 25.15 -0.93
N VAL A 110 1.43 24.63 -1.41
CA VAL A 110 0.38 25.45 -2.03
C VAL A 110 -0.18 26.48 -1.04
N THR A 111 -0.52 26.09 0.20
CA THR A 111 -1.04 27.02 1.22
C THR A 111 -0.04 28.10 1.60
N ASN A 112 1.26 27.77 1.71
CA ASN A 112 2.29 28.75 2.08
C ASN A 112 2.57 29.76 0.96
N TYR A 113 2.48 29.37 -0.31
CA TYR A 113 2.78 30.25 -1.44
C TYR A 113 1.58 30.99 -2.03
N VAL A 114 0.38 30.39 -2.02
CA VAL A 114 -0.86 31.03 -2.49
C VAL A 114 -1.56 31.70 -1.30
N ARG A 115 -1.09 32.90 -0.94
CA ARG A 115 -1.49 33.61 0.28
C ARG A 115 -2.67 34.56 0.06
N GLY A 116 -3.82 34.21 0.64
CA GLY A 116 -5.03 35.03 0.63
C GLY A 116 -6.13 34.41 1.50
N LYS A 117 -7.13 35.23 1.83
CA LYS A 117 -8.37 34.86 2.54
C LYS A 117 -9.63 35.17 1.73
N ASP A 118 -9.45 35.75 0.56
CA ASP A 118 -10.46 35.94 -0.46
C ASP A 118 -10.88 34.59 -1.06
N ASP A 119 -12.18 34.46 -1.35
CA ASP A 119 -12.78 33.26 -1.94
C ASP A 119 -12.03 32.78 -3.19
N ARG A 120 -11.51 33.71 -4.00
CA ARG A 120 -10.76 33.43 -5.23
C ARG A 120 -9.43 32.72 -4.94
N THR A 121 -8.64 33.21 -3.99
CA THR A 121 -7.42 32.52 -3.51
C THR A 121 -7.75 31.17 -2.89
N ILE A 122 -8.84 31.06 -2.14
CA ILE A 122 -9.28 29.78 -1.56
C ILE A 122 -9.66 28.78 -2.67
N MET A 123 -10.39 29.22 -3.71
CA MET A 123 -10.69 28.42 -4.90
C MET A 123 -9.43 27.94 -5.62
N PHE A 124 -8.41 28.81 -5.80
CA PHE A 124 -7.13 28.38 -6.37
C PHE A 124 -6.46 27.28 -5.53
N LYS A 125 -6.32 27.48 -4.21
CA LYS A 125 -5.70 26.46 -3.34
C LYS A 125 -6.46 25.14 -3.39
N ARG A 126 -7.80 25.17 -3.24
CA ARG A 126 -8.66 23.97 -3.24
C ARG A 126 -8.61 23.22 -4.57
N ASN A 127 -8.72 23.90 -5.70
CA ASN A 127 -8.72 23.24 -7.02
C ASN A 127 -7.34 22.70 -7.43
N ILE A 128 -6.24 23.42 -7.18
CA ILE A 128 -4.88 22.91 -7.43
C ILE A 128 -4.67 21.59 -6.69
N VAL A 129 -5.04 21.54 -5.41
CA VAL A 129 -4.88 20.34 -4.58
C VAL A 129 -5.88 19.23 -4.96
N ARG A 130 -7.15 19.56 -5.25
CA ARG A 130 -8.17 18.60 -5.69
C ARG A 130 -7.77 17.90 -6.99
N TYR A 131 -7.23 18.61 -7.97
CA TYR A 131 -6.74 17.99 -9.22
C TYR A 131 -5.55 17.04 -8.98
N MET A 132 -4.66 17.35 -8.04
CA MET A 132 -3.58 16.41 -7.67
C MET A 132 -4.10 15.21 -6.87
N CYS A 133 -5.20 15.35 -6.12
CA CYS A 133 -5.93 14.21 -5.54
C CYS A 133 -6.66 13.37 -6.61
N LEU A 134 -7.19 13.98 -7.67
CA LEU A 134 -7.80 13.29 -8.80
C LEU A 134 -6.78 12.41 -9.54
N LEU A 135 -5.54 12.89 -9.73
CA LEU A 135 -4.43 12.06 -10.22
C LEU A 135 -4.25 10.78 -9.38
N GLN A 136 -4.20 10.93 -8.05
CA GLN A 136 -4.07 9.79 -7.13
C GLN A 136 -5.25 8.82 -7.25
N ALA A 137 -6.49 9.33 -7.31
CA ALA A 137 -7.69 8.53 -7.46
C ALA A 137 -7.67 7.71 -8.78
N MET A 138 -7.26 8.33 -9.89
CA MET A 138 -7.12 7.66 -11.18
C MET A 138 -6.02 6.58 -11.18
N VAL A 139 -4.84 6.88 -10.61
CA VAL A 139 -3.75 5.89 -10.49
C VAL A 139 -4.17 4.70 -9.62
N TYR A 140 -4.79 4.94 -8.46
CA TYR A 140 -5.23 3.84 -7.60
C TYR A 140 -6.44 3.06 -8.19
N ARG A 141 -7.33 3.70 -8.95
CA ARG A 141 -8.37 3.03 -9.77
C ARG A 141 -7.76 2.14 -10.87
N ALA A 142 -6.59 2.52 -11.41
CA ALA A 142 -5.85 1.72 -12.37
C ALA A 142 -5.12 0.51 -11.75
N ILE A 143 -4.70 0.59 -10.48
CA ILE A 143 -3.85 -0.42 -9.83
C ILE A 143 -4.63 -1.34 -8.85
N SER A 144 -5.60 -0.81 -8.11
CA SER A 144 -6.32 -1.51 -7.03
C SER A 144 -7.75 -1.90 -7.46
N PRO A 145 -8.09 -3.20 -7.54
CA PRO A 145 -9.45 -3.66 -7.84
C PRO A 145 -10.53 -3.20 -6.85
N PRO A 146 -10.30 -3.12 -5.51
CA PRO A 146 -11.24 -2.48 -4.59
C PRO A 146 -11.58 -1.04 -4.98
N VAL A 147 -10.57 -0.21 -5.25
CA VAL A 147 -10.76 1.20 -5.64
C VAL A 147 -11.52 1.31 -6.96
N ARG A 148 -11.27 0.40 -7.92
CA ARG A 148 -12.02 0.34 -9.18
C ARG A 148 -13.49 -0.06 -9.00
N ARG A 149 -13.79 -0.97 -8.06
CA ARG A 149 -15.18 -1.34 -7.74
C ARG A 149 -15.92 -0.21 -7.01
N LYS A 150 -15.22 0.57 -6.19
CA LYS A 150 -15.78 1.76 -5.52
C LYS A 150 -16.00 2.93 -6.47
N TYR A 151 -15.05 3.17 -7.38
CA TYR A 151 -15.08 4.26 -8.36
C TYR A 151 -15.08 3.70 -9.80
N PRO A 152 -16.20 3.12 -10.26
CA PRO A 152 -16.25 2.48 -11.57
C PRO A 152 -16.22 3.47 -12.74
N THR A 153 -16.69 4.72 -12.57
CA THR A 153 -16.86 5.72 -13.65
C THR A 153 -16.46 7.14 -13.21
N LEU A 154 -16.36 8.10 -14.14
CA LEU A 154 -16.09 9.50 -13.81
C LEU A 154 -17.18 10.14 -12.93
N GLU A 155 -18.45 9.76 -13.13
CA GLU A 155 -19.57 10.25 -12.31
C GLU A 155 -19.37 9.84 -10.84
N SER A 156 -18.93 8.61 -10.58
CA SER A 156 -18.63 8.16 -9.20
C SER A 156 -17.45 8.88 -8.55
N LEU A 157 -16.53 9.46 -9.34
CA LEU A 157 -15.46 10.34 -8.86
C LEU A 157 -15.97 11.78 -8.63
N CYS A 158 -16.97 12.22 -9.41
CA CYS A 158 -17.67 13.48 -9.19
C CYS A 158 -18.51 13.46 -7.91
N GLU A 159 -19.33 12.43 -7.71
CA GLU A 159 -20.11 12.21 -6.47
C GLU A 159 -19.22 12.16 -5.22
N ALA A 160 -17.97 11.70 -5.37
CA ALA A 160 -16.98 11.65 -4.30
C ALA A 160 -16.17 12.96 -4.10
N GLY A 161 -16.42 13.99 -4.91
CA GLY A 161 -15.79 15.31 -4.81
C GLY A 161 -14.37 15.43 -5.37
N TYR A 162 -13.94 14.50 -6.24
CA TYR A 162 -12.67 14.64 -6.98
C TYR A 162 -12.83 15.50 -8.25
N LEU A 163 -13.99 15.40 -8.90
CA LEU A 163 -14.39 16.17 -10.08
C LEU A 163 -15.65 17.00 -9.79
N GLU A 164 -15.80 18.12 -10.46
CA GLU A 164 -17.07 18.86 -10.53
C GLU A 164 -17.85 18.49 -11.80
N PRO A 165 -19.20 18.62 -11.84
CA PRO A 165 -20.00 18.15 -12.99
C PRO A 165 -19.62 18.78 -14.33
N ASN A 166 -19.17 20.04 -14.32
CA ASN A 166 -18.71 20.77 -15.50
C ASN A 166 -17.31 20.34 -16.01
N GLU A 167 -16.57 19.56 -15.22
CA GLU A 167 -15.23 19.08 -15.55
C GLU A 167 -15.26 17.70 -16.23
N ILE A 168 -16.33 16.92 -16.02
CA ILE A 168 -16.49 15.56 -16.56
C ILE A 168 -16.38 15.58 -18.10
N GLU A 169 -17.08 16.50 -18.77
CA GLU A 169 -17.07 16.63 -20.24
C GLU A 169 -15.69 17.02 -20.80
N MET A 170 -14.84 17.63 -19.98
CA MET A 170 -13.49 18.06 -20.36
C MET A 170 -12.41 17.03 -20.00
N PHE A 171 -12.72 16.03 -19.18
CA PHE A 171 -11.75 15.08 -18.64
C PHE A 171 -11.70 13.78 -19.45
N SER A 172 -10.49 13.30 -19.75
CA SER A 172 -10.25 12.06 -20.51
C SER A 172 -9.71 10.98 -19.57
N GLU A 173 -10.42 9.84 -19.46
CA GLU A 173 -9.97 8.71 -18.63
C GLU A 173 -8.61 8.15 -19.06
N ASP A 174 -8.36 8.11 -20.37
CA ASP A 174 -7.12 7.60 -20.98
C ASP A 174 -5.89 8.47 -20.63
N ASN A 175 -6.11 9.74 -20.26
CA ASN A 175 -5.04 10.70 -19.97
C ASN A 175 -5.23 11.33 -18.58
N PHE A 176 -5.02 10.54 -17.54
CA PHE A 176 -5.07 11.00 -16.14
C PHE A 176 -4.10 12.15 -15.81
N TYR A 177 -3.02 12.35 -16.60
CA TYR A 177 -2.11 13.51 -16.47
C TYR A 177 -2.76 14.85 -16.83
N LEU A 178 -3.93 14.87 -17.46
CA LEU A 178 -4.69 16.08 -17.73
C LEU A 178 -4.99 16.87 -16.44
N SER A 179 -5.26 16.16 -15.34
CA SER A 179 -5.44 16.74 -14.00
C SER A 179 -4.23 17.57 -13.53
N VAL A 180 -3.01 17.07 -13.76
CA VAL A 180 -1.76 17.78 -13.47
C VAL A 180 -1.65 19.04 -14.32
N SER A 181 -1.98 18.95 -15.61
CA SER A 181 -1.93 20.09 -16.52
C SER A 181 -2.86 21.20 -16.04
N TRP A 182 -4.08 20.85 -15.58
CA TRP A 182 -5.01 21.79 -14.97
C TRP A 182 -4.48 22.39 -13.66
N ALA A 183 -3.90 21.59 -12.76
CA ALA A 183 -3.29 22.07 -11.52
C ALA A 183 -2.15 23.07 -11.78
N MET A 184 -1.26 22.76 -12.73
CA MET A 184 -0.17 23.64 -13.13
C MET A 184 -0.67 24.90 -13.87
N ALA A 185 -1.75 24.80 -14.64
CA ALA A 185 -2.38 25.94 -15.31
C ALA A 185 -3.04 26.90 -14.30
N LEU A 186 -3.74 26.39 -13.28
CA LEU A 186 -4.26 27.21 -12.19
C LEU A 186 -3.15 27.90 -11.39
N ALA A 187 -2.03 27.21 -11.13
CA ALA A 187 -0.89 27.83 -10.47
C ALA A 187 -0.25 28.96 -11.32
N ARG A 188 -0.20 28.82 -12.66
CA ARG A 188 0.20 29.92 -13.57
C ARG A 188 -0.79 31.09 -13.48
N MET A 189 -2.08 30.82 -13.57
CA MET A 189 -3.11 31.86 -13.49
C MET A 189 -3.06 32.63 -12.16
N ALA A 190 -2.86 31.94 -11.02
CA ALA A 190 -2.67 32.58 -9.72
C ALA A 190 -1.36 33.41 -9.64
N ARG A 191 -0.36 33.12 -10.47
CA ARG A 191 0.87 33.92 -10.59
C ARG A 191 0.66 35.16 -11.46
N ASP A 192 -0.08 35.02 -12.56
CA ASP A 192 -0.43 36.11 -13.48
C ASP A 192 -1.36 37.13 -12.80
N GLU A 193 -2.28 36.66 -11.95
CA GLU A 193 -3.13 37.50 -11.08
C GLU A 193 -2.39 38.11 -9.88
N GLY A 194 -1.10 37.80 -9.69
CA GLY A 194 -0.28 38.36 -8.61
C GLY A 194 -0.53 37.82 -7.21
N ILE A 195 -1.39 36.79 -7.05
CA ILE A 195 -1.62 36.09 -5.78
C ILE A 195 -0.33 35.39 -5.34
N ILE A 196 0.33 34.69 -6.27
CA ILE A 196 1.69 34.18 -6.08
C ILE A 196 2.67 35.32 -6.38
N LYS A 197 3.47 35.72 -5.39
CA LYS A 197 4.33 36.92 -5.48
C LYS A 197 5.70 36.71 -6.13
N SER A 198 6.11 35.46 -6.35
CA SER A 198 7.46 35.12 -6.82
C SER A 198 7.43 33.95 -7.78
N ASP A 199 8.25 34.01 -8.83
CA ASP A 199 8.40 32.91 -9.79
C ASP A 199 9.02 31.67 -9.13
N GLN A 200 9.85 31.85 -8.09
CA GLN A 200 10.40 30.75 -7.30
C GLN A 200 9.30 29.95 -6.59
N ALA A 201 8.28 30.64 -6.05
CA ALA A 201 7.14 30.01 -5.42
C ALA A 201 6.30 29.17 -6.40
N LEU A 202 6.14 29.65 -7.64
CA LEU A 202 5.50 28.88 -8.71
C LEU A 202 6.34 27.64 -9.10
N GLN A 203 7.65 27.79 -9.22
CA GLN A 203 8.56 26.68 -9.52
C GLN A 203 8.56 25.61 -8.42
N ASP A 204 8.48 26.02 -7.15
CA ASP A 204 8.44 25.07 -6.03
C ASP A 204 7.10 24.31 -5.96
N ILE A 205 5.98 24.94 -6.33
CA ILE A 205 4.70 24.22 -6.54
C ILE A 205 4.86 23.18 -7.66
N PHE A 206 5.44 23.54 -8.82
CA PHE A 206 5.63 22.60 -9.93
C PHE A 206 6.53 21.42 -9.55
N LYS A 207 7.63 21.64 -8.82
CA LYS A 207 8.50 20.56 -8.33
C LYS A 207 7.75 19.57 -7.46
N VAL A 208 6.87 20.05 -6.56
CA VAL A 208 6.13 19.14 -5.67
C VAL A 208 5.02 18.40 -6.42
N CYS A 209 4.39 19.01 -7.44
CA CYS A 209 3.52 18.29 -8.37
C CYS A 209 4.28 17.19 -9.12
N ASP A 210 5.47 17.49 -9.66
CA ASP A 210 6.28 16.53 -10.40
C ASP A 210 6.80 15.38 -9.53
N ASN A 211 7.28 15.67 -8.31
CA ASN A 211 7.66 14.65 -7.34
C ASN A 211 6.51 13.67 -7.04
N LEU A 212 5.27 14.15 -6.94
CA LEU A 212 4.11 13.28 -6.73
C LEU A 212 3.83 12.38 -7.96
N ILE A 213 4.03 12.88 -9.18
CA ILE A 213 3.89 12.09 -10.41
C ILE A 213 4.95 10.99 -10.49
N GLN A 214 6.21 11.33 -10.21
CA GLN A 214 7.31 10.36 -10.14
C GLN A 214 7.02 9.29 -9.07
N THR A 215 6.48 9.70 -7.92
CA THR A 215 6.10 8.80 -6.84
C THR A 215 5.02 7.80 -7.28
N LEU A 216 3.94 8.27 -7.92
CA LEU A 216 2.80 7.45 -8.31
C LEU A 216 3.09 6.51 -9.51
N SER A 217 3.95 6.92 -10.44
CA SER A 217 4.26 6.14 -11.65
C SER A 217 5.11 4.90 -11.38
N ALA A 218 5.85 4.86 -10.26
CA ALA A 218 6.74 3.75 -9.88
C ALA A 218 6.01 2.47 -9.40
N ILE A 219 4.69 2.52 -9.17
CA ILE A 219 3.93 1.41 -8.54
C ILE A 219 3.63 0.26 -9.54
N SER A 220 3.77 0.49 -10.86
CA SER A 220 3.24 -0.40 -11.90
C SER A 220 4.21 -1.51 -12.35
N TYR A 221 4.35 -2.58 -11.57
CA TYR A 221 5.12 -3.78 -11.97
C TYR A 221 4.40 -5.10 -11.64
N LYS A 222 4.13 -5.89 -12.69
CA LYS A 222 3.49 -7.22 -12.56
C LYS A 222 4.45 -8.29 -12.04
N LEU A 223 3.99 -9.10 -11.08
CA LEU A 223 4.59 -10.40 -10.76
C LEU A 223 3.81 -11.49 -11.50
N GLU A 224 4.46 -12.22 -12.40
CA GLU A 224 3.86 -13.40 -13.05
C GLU A 224 4.81 -14.63 -13.02
N VAL A 225 6.12 -14.42 -13.14
CA VAL A 225 7.12 -15.50 -13.32
C VAL A 225 7.25 -16.44 -12.10
N VAL A 226 7.27 -15.93 -10.86
CA VAL A 226 7.55 -16.77 -9.69
C VAL A 226 6.34 -17.63 -9.27
N PHE A 227 5.11 -17.16 -9.50
CA PHE A 227 3.90 -17.91 -9.18
C PHE A 227 3.79 -19.19 -10.00
N LEU A 228 4.22 -19.12 -11.27
CA LEU A 228 4.29 -20.28 -12.14
C LEU A 228 5.26 -21.33 -11.57
N THR A 229 6.45 -20.92 -11.12
CA THR A 229 7.45 -21.81 -10.52
C THR A 229 6.96 -22.48 -9.23
N VAL A 230 6.39 -21.70 -8.30
CA VAL A 230 5.90 -22.24 -7.02
C VAL A 230 4.70 -23.17 -7.23
N ARG A 231 3.76 -22.83 -8.12
CA ARG A 231 2.62 -23.68 -8.47
C ARG A 231 3.04 -24.97 -9.18
N PHE A 232 4.00 -24.92 -10.11
CA PHE A 232 4.56 -26.13 -10.71
C PHE A 232 5.24 -27.04 -9.69
N TYR A 233 5.98 -26.48 -8.73
CA TYR A 233 6.56 -27.27 -7.65
C TYR A 233 5.50 -27.98 -6.81
N PHE A 234 4.44 -27.28 -6.37
CA PHE A 234 3.35 -27.92 -5.61
C PHE A 234 2.60 -28.97 -6.44
N LEU A 235 2.41 -28.74 -7.74
CA LEU A 235 1.81 -29.71 -8.68
C LEU A 235 2.65 -30.98 -8.82
N ILE A 236 3.97 -30.85 -9.01
CA ILE A 236 4.91 -31.98 -9.04
C ILE A 236 4.92 -32.68 -7.67
N GLY A 237 4.88 -31.91 -6.57
CA GLY A 237 4.83 -32.42 -5.20
C GLY A 237 3.59 -33.25 -4.87
N ILE A 238 2.42 -32.97 -5.48
CA ILE A 238 1.21 -33.80 -5.32
C ILE A 238 1.46 -35.26 -5.76
N ILE A 239 2.31 -35.46 -6.77
CA ILE A 239 2.66 -36.78 -7.31
C ILE A 239 3.93 -37.31 -6.62
N GLY A 240 5.02 -36.54 -6.63
CA GLY A 240 6.32 -36.95 -6.12
C GLY A 240 6.39 -37.26 -4.62
N ARG A 241 5.43 -36.79 -3.82
CA ARG A 241 5.36 -37.08 -2.37
C ARG A 241 4.29 -38.10 -1.98
N GLN A 242 3.76 -38.88 -2.91
CA GLN A 242 2.77 -39.92 -2.60
C GLN A 242 3.36 -41.05 -1.75
N PHE A 243 2.66 -41.47 -0.69
CA PHE A 243 3.08 -42.58 0.17
C PHE A 243 2.91 -43.93 -0.54
N ILE A 244 4.04 -44.43 -1.05
CA ILE A 244 4.22 -45.76 -1.63
C ILE A 244 4.61 -46.77 -0.53
N ASP A 245 4.35 -48.05 -0.75
CA ASP A 245 4.66 -49.16 0.19
C ASP A 245 6.18 -49.41 0.42
N SER A 246 7.05 -48.50 -0.04
CA SER A 246 8.49 -48.49 0.22
C SER A 246 8.93 -47.12 0.77
N ASP A 247 8.93 -47.01 2.10
CA ASP A 247 9.76 -46.17 3.01
C ASP A 247 10.64 -45.04 2.38
N ILE A 248 10.71 -43.79 2.89
CA ILE A 248 10.39 -43.18 4.21
C ILE A 248 9.93 -41.71 4.03
N SER A 249 9.29 -41.15 5.06
CA SER A 249 8.76 -39.77 5.16
C SER A 249 9.78 -38.60 5.17
N GLN A 250 9.41 -37.44 4.62
CA GLN A 250 9.71 -36.09 5.17
C GLN A 250 8.82 -34.98 4.59
N TRP A 251 8.58 -33.90 5.37
CA TRP A 251 7.77 -32.71 5.02
C TRP A 251 8.62 -31.43 5.11
N PRO A 252 8.40 -30.41 4.26
CA PRO A 252 7.99 -29.10 4.81
C PRO A 252 6.99 -28.28 3.95
N VAL A 253 6.41 -27.27 4.60
CA VAL A 253 5.26 -26.40 4.21
C VAL A 253 5.46 -25.04 4.91
N ALA A 254 5.15 -23.85 4.38
CA ALA A 254 4.85 -23.33 3.04
C ALA A 254 4.87 -21.77 3.11
N GLU A 255 4.82 -21.02 2.00
CA GLU A 255 4.80 -19.54 2.06
C GLU A 255 4.00 -18.85 0.96
N GLU A 256 3.29 -17.77 1.33
CA GLU A 256 2.56 -16.89 0.40
C GLU A 256 2.47 -15.46 0.94
N LEU A 257 2.87 -14.48 0.13
CA LEU A 257 2.61 -13.04 0.29
C LEU A 257 2.62 -12.42 -1.12
N LEU A 258 1.45 -12.39 -1.77
CA LEU A 258 1.38 -12.41 -3.23
C LEU A 258 1.15 -11.04 -3.89
N ASN A 259 0.28 -10.21 -3.32
CA ASN A 259 -0.14 -8.93 -3.91
C ASN A 259 -0.75 -8.01 -2.83
N PRO A 260 -0.07 -6.94 -2.38
CA PRO A 260 -0.56 -6.06 -1.30
C PRO A 260 -1.67 -5.08 -1.72
N CYS A 261 -2.21 -5.23 -2.93
CA CYS A 261 -3.17 -4.30 -3.55
C CYS A 261 -4.54 -4.93 -3.86
N GLY A 262 -4.81 -6.13 -3.35
CA GLY A 262 -6.07 -6.85 -3.50
C GLY A 262 -7.12 -6.50 -2.43
N ASP A 263 -7.85 -7.52 -2.00
CA ASP A 263 -8.95 -7.46 -1.02
C ASP A 263 -8.61 -8.21 0.29
N ASP A 264 -7.36 -8.63 0.49
CA ASP A 264 -6.99 -9.43 1.67
C ASP A 264 -6.92 -8.57 2.94
N ASP A 265 -7.08 -9.19 4.10
CA ASP A 265 -7.01 -8.50 5.41
C ASP A 265 -5.64 -7.81 5.68
N ALA A 266 -4.61 -8.21 4.94
CA ALA A 266 -3.25 -7.70 5.02
C ALA A 266 -2.92 -6.62 3.96
N ASP A 267 -3.82 -6.39 3.00
CA ASP A 267 -3.59 -5.45 1.89
C ASP A 267 -3.74 -4.00 2.33
N PHE A 268 -3.18 -3.09 1.54
CA PHE A 268 -3.29 -1.66 1.79
C PHE A 268 -4.71 -1.17 1.54
N ASP A 269 -5.26 -0.47 2.54
CA ASP A 269 -6.55 0.20 2.43
C ASP A 269 -6.43 1.48 1.57
N PHE A 270 -6.27 1.31 0.26
CA PHE A 270 -6.18 2.41 -0.71
C PHE A 270 -7.41 3.32 -0.69
N GLU A 271 -8.57 2.80 -0.32
CA GLU A 271 -9.78 3.59 -0.08
C GLU A 271 -9.58 4.56 1.09
N TRP A 272 -9.08 4.08 2.23
CA TRP A 272 -8.75 4.92 3.38
C TRP A 272 -7.69 5.96 3.02
N PHE A 273 -6.63 5.60 2.28
CA PHE A 273 -5.60 6.54 1.83
C PHE A 273 -6.18 7.66 0.96
N LEU A 274 -7.07 7.35 0.01
CA LEU A 274 -7.76 8.34 -0.82
C LEU A 274 -8.64 9.28 0.00
N ALA A 275 -9.53 8.73 0.83
CA ALA A 275 -10.44 9.52 1.66
C ALA A 275 -9.68 10.39 2.69
N ARG A 276 -8.58 9.87 3.24
CA ARG A 276 -7.67 10.59 4.13
C ARG A 276 -6.93 11.70 3.39
N ASN A 277 -6.38 11.43 2.20
CA ASN A 277 -5.65 12.41 1.42
C ASN A 277 -6.57 13.56 1.00
N LEU A 278 -7.72 13.29 0.37
CA LEU A 278 -8.65 14.35 -0.03
C LEU A 278 -9.09 15.21 1.16
N ARG A 279 -9.50 14.59 2.27
CA ARG A 279 -9.93 15.31 3.48
C ARG A 279 -8.82 16.15 4.09
N GLN A 280 -7.61 15.59 4.26
CA GLN A 280 -6.50 16.28 4.89
C GLN A 280 -5.95 17.39 4.00
N ALA A 281 -5.89 17.19 2.69
CA ALA A 281 -5.44 18.20 1.75
C ALA A 281 -6.41 19.40 1.70
N LEU A 282 -7.73 19.14 1.65
CA LEU A 282 -8.76 20.18 1.74
C LEU A 282 -8.71 20.94 3.07
N ALA A 283 -8.47 20.25 4.19
CA ALA A 283 -8.31 20.89 5.49
C ALA A 283 -7.05 21.78 5.57
N ILE A 284 -5.93 21.37 4.95
CA ILE A 284 -4.67 22.14 4.93
C ILE A 284 -4.78 23.41 4.07
N VAL A 285 -5.59 23.41 3.01
CA VAL A 285 -5.81 24.61 2.18
C VAL A 285 -6.88 25.55 2.70
N ASP A 286 -7.63 25.15 3.73
CA ASP A 286 -8.73 25.95 4.27
C ASP A 286 -8.25 27.21 5.02
N GLU A 287 -9.20 28.09 5.36
CA GLU A 287 -8.93 29.45 5.85
C GLU A 287 -7.98 29.56 7.05
N ASP A 288 -8.04 28.59 7.96
CA ASP A 288 -7.34 28.63 9.25
C ASP A 288 -5.82 28.42 9.14
N HIS A 289 -5.31 27.74 8.11
CA HIS A 289 -3.89 27.35 8.04
C HIS A 289 -2.94 28.53 7.80
N CYS A 290 -3.46 29.69 7.40
CA CYS A 290 -2.70 30.94 7.30
C CYS A 290 -2.75 31.78 8.59
N ILE A 291 -3.47 31.34 9.63
CA ILE A 291 -3.63 32.04 10.91
C ILE A 291 -2.63 31.48 11.91
N VAL A 292 -1.48 32.15 12.04
CA VAL A 292 -0.52 31.82 13.10
C VAL A 292 -0.98 32.39 14.45
N PRO A 293 -0.78 31.68 15.57
CA PRO A 293 -0.93 32.25 16.90
C PRO A 293 -0.04 33.50 17.08
N PRO A 294 -0.41 34.44 17.97
CA PRO A 294 0.43 35.60 18.25
C PRO A 294 1.82 35.18 18.72
N LEU A 295 2.85 35.89 18.23
CA LEU A 295 4.24 35.57 18.54
C LEU A 295 4.57 35.91 19.99
N CYS A 296 4.55 34.89 20.84
CA CYS A 296 4.89 34.99 22.27
C CYS A 296 6.29 34.42 22.54
N HIS A 297 6.93 34.87 23.62
CA HIS A 297 8.17 34.25 24.09
C HIS A 297 7.92 32.79 24.50
N PRO A 298 8.71 31.82 24.01
CA PRO A 298 8.57 30.42 24.40
C PRO A 298 8.96 30.23 25.87
N LYS A 299 8.50 29.13 26.47
CA LYS A 299 8.80 28.75 27.88
C LYS A 299 10.30 28.78 28.23
N PHE A 300 11.16 28.52 27.25
CA PHE A 300 12.62 28.53 27.38
C PHE A 300 13.27 29.71 26.65
N TRP A 301 12.64 30.88 26.69
CA TRP A 301 13.27 32.13 26.27
C TRP A 301 14.37 32.54 27.26
N ARG A 302 15.37 33.28 26.77
CA ARG A 302 16.60 33.62 27.49
C ARG A 302 16.31 34.17 28.90
N GLY A 303 16.94 33.60 29.93
CA GLY A 303 16.83 34.07 31.32
C GLY A 303 15.69 33.46 32.14
N ALA A 304 14.92 32.49 31.62
CA ALA A 304 13.84 31.83 32.37
C ALA A 304 14.30 31.24 33.73
N ASP A 305 15.52 30.70 33.80
CA ASP A 305 16.13 30.17 35.04
C ASP A 305 16.66 31.26 35.99
N GLU A 306 16.87 32.48 35.50
CA GLU A 306 17.36 33.61 36.31
C GLU A 306 16.19 34.34 36.98
N ALA A 307 15.08 34.54 36.26
CA ALA A 307 13.84 35.09 36.81
C ALA A 307 13.28 34.21 37.95
N ASN A 308 13.38 32.89 37.83
CA ASN A 308 12.96 31.96 38.89
C ASN A 308 13.91 31.93 40.11
N LYS A 309 15.16 32.39 39.97
CA LYS A 309 16.11 32.49 41.10
C LYS A 309 15.96 33.80 41.90
N GLN A 310 15.53 34.90 41.26
CA GLN A 310 15.34 36.18 41.96
C GLN A 310 14.07 36.23 42.84
N ASN A 311 13.13 35.31 42.65
CA ASN A 311 11.91 35.17 43.46
C ASN A 311 12.02 34.13 44.60
N GLY A 312 13.24 33.76 45.01
CA GLY A 312 13.44 33.06 46.28
C GLY A 312 12.92 33.90 47.47
N PRO A 313 12.37 33.28 48.53
CA PRO A 313 11.72 34.03 49.60
C PRO A 313 12.72 34.96 50.29
N ARG A 314 12.43 36.27 50.25
CA ARG A 314 13.11 37.24 51.11
C ARG A 314 12.76 36.90 52.55
N MET A 315 13.70 36.30 53.28
CA MET A 315 13.62 36.26 54.73
C MET A 315 13.68 37.72 55.22
N THR A 316 12.56 38.21 55.74
CA THR A 316 12.54 39.45 56.50
C THR A 316 13.28 39.25 57.83
N PRO A 317 14.08 40.23 58.29
CA PRO A 317 14.88 40.13 59.50
C PRO A 317 14.04 40.07 60.79
#